data_AF-A0A2W6ZSI4-F1
#
_entry.id   AF-A0A2W6ZSI4-F1
#
_cell.length_a   1.000
_cell.length_b   1.000
_cell.length_c   1.000
_cell.angle_alpha   90.00
_cell.angle_beta   90.00
_cell.angle_gamma   90.00
#
_symmetry.space_group_name_H-M   'P 1'
#
loop_
_entity.id
_entity.type
_entity.pdbx_description
1 polymer ?
#
loop_
_entity_poly.entity_id
_entity_poly.type
_entity_poly.pdbx_seq_one_letter_code
_entity_poly.pdbx_strand_id
1 'polypeptide(L)'
;MQHLKPWGLILAATALTVGLSPALAQVPDLVAAESAPAAEAAPVLETTTYADLFSIAFPTGWQVSEQTEAPQLVADSAGASGSLPAMRTEVTWREAPPREVVGESLESLRANGYTVTRYDAVTIDGVTAVRLWISGIPEALPNAFITYVGYPTATATITSYYGDTTNDIDPVLNAIHRSFARSQSTSAAPQAD
;
A
#
# COMPACT_ATOMS: atom_id res chain seq x y z
N MET A 1 -0.67 -2.50 -63.54
CA MET A 1 -1.77 -2.41 -64.52
C MET A 1 -2.92 -3.20 -63.90
N GLN A 2 -4.09 -2.69 -63.49
CA GLN A 2 -4.93 -1.61 -63.99
C GLN A 2 -5.87 -1.10 -62.88
N HIS A 3 -6.13 0.22 -62.92
CA HIS A 3 -7.39 0.96 -62.69
C HIS A 3 -8.17 0.82 -61.36
N LEU A 4 -8.30 1.88 -60.54
CA LEU A 4 -9.18 3.08 -60.66
C LEU A 4 -10.68 2.73 -60.52
N LYS A 5 -11.37 3.07 -59.42
CA LYS A 5 -11.98 4.38 -58.99
C LYS A 5 -13.53 4.22 -58.97
N PRO A 6 -14.37 5.23 -58.63
CA PRO A 6 -14.79 5.78 -57.33
C PRO A 6 -16.33 5.72 -57.09
N TRP A 7 -16.78 6.50 -56.08
CA TRP A 7 -18.10 7.16 -55.93
C TRP A 7 -19.22 6.32 -55.29
N GLY A 8 -20.08 6.87 -54.42
CA GLY A 8 -20.30 8.28 -54.09
C GLY A 8 -21.21 8.47 -52.87
N LEU A 9 -21.23 9.73 -52.39
CA LEU A 9 -22.13 10.28 -51.38
C LEU A 9 -23.62 10.11 -51.75
N ILE A 10 -24.48 9.93 -50.73
CA ILE A 10 -25.83 10.54 -50.71
C ILE A 10 -26.13 11.10 -49.29
N LEU A 11 -26.51 12.38 -49.28
CA LEU A 11 -27.09 13.17 -48.18
C LEU A 11 -28.56 12.80 -47.92
N ALA A 12 -29.11 13.40 -46.84
CA ALA A 12 -30.53 13.73 -46.61
C ALA A 12 -31.32 12.66 -45.84
N ALA A 13 -32.27 12.99 -44.95
CA ALA A 13 -32.71 14.24 -44.33
C ALA A 13 -33.50 13.86 -43.07
N THR A 14 -33.53 14.78 -42.11
CA THR A 14 -34.40 14.78 -40.94
C THR A 14 -35.90 14.74 -41.30
N ALA A 15 -36.68 13.94 -40.59
CA ALA A 15 -38.12 14.12 -40.44
C ALA A 15 -38.53 13.86 -38.99
N LEU A 16 -39.04 14.92 -38.34
CA LEU A 16 -39.77 14.89 -37.07
C LEU A 16 -41.20 14.39 -37.34
N THR A 17 -41.66 13.41 -36.57
CA THR A 17 -43.09 13.12 -36.41
C THR A 17 -43.41 12.98 -34.93
N VAL A 18 -44.22 13.92 -34.44
CA VAL A 18 -44.91 13.90 -33.15
C VAL A 18 -46.15 13.00 -33.29
N GLY A 19 -46.42 12.13 -32.32
CA GLY A 19 -47.66 11.36 -32.31
C GLY A 19 -47.87 10.43 -31.10
N LEU A 20 -48.52 10.97 -30.07
CA LEU A 20 -49.54 10.34 -29.20
C LEU A 20 -49.22 9.03 -28.43
N SER A 21 -49.08 9.15 -27.10
CA SER A 21 -49.34 8.07 -26.13
C SER A 21 -50.87 7.87 -25.94
N PRO A 22 -51.36 6.65 -25.68
CA PRO A 22 -51.48 6.20 -24.28
C PRO A 22 -51.37 4.67 -24.04
N ALA A 23 -51.30 4.35 -22.74
CA ALA A 23 -51.77 3.12 -22.08
C ALA A 23 -50.84 1.89 -21.98
N LEU A 24 -50.27 1.77 -20.76
CA LEU A 24 -50.24 0.57 -19.91
C LEU A 24 -49.60 -0.72 -20.45
N ALA A 25 -48.31 -0.89 -20.12
CA ALA A 25 -47.82 -2.16 -19.60
C ALA A 25 -46.80 -1.85 -18.50
N GLN A 26 -47.25 -1.95 -17.25
CA GLN A 26 -46.35 -2.05 -16.10
C GLN A 26 -45.59 -3.37 -16.23
N VAL A 27 -44.27 -3.30 -16.34
CA VAL A 27 -43.40 -4.27 -15.70
C VAL A 27 -42.47 -3.42 -14.84
N PRO A 28 -42.58 -3.45 -13.50
CA PRO A 28 -41.51 -2.98 -12.66
C PRO A 28 -40.41 -4.03 -12.81
N ASP A 29 -39.59 -3.91 -13.84
CA ASP A 29 -38.27 -4.51 -13.77
C ASP A 29 -37.54 -3.66 -12.75
N LEU A 30 -37.63 -4.13 -11.51
CA LEU A 30 -36.67 -3.87 -10.47
C LEU A 30 -35.32 -4.08 -11.14
N VAL A 31 -34.73 -3.00 -11.67
CA VAL A 31 -33.29 -2.92 -11.87
C VAL A 31 -32.77 -3.21 -10.48
N ALA A 32 -32.42 -4.49 -10.28
CA ALA A 32 -31.60 -4.93 -9.20
C ALA A 32 -30.50 -3.89 -9.16
N ALA A 33 -30.50 -3.09 -8.11
CA ALA A 33 -29.30 -2.40 -7.71
C ALA A 33 -28.27 -3.52 -7.67
N GLU A 34 -27.45 -3.61 -8.72
CA GLU A 34 -26.26 -4.40 -8.72
C GLU A 34 -25.50 -3.81 -7.54
N SER A 35 -25.66 -4.47 -6.40
CA SER A 35 -24.92 -4.17 -5.20
C SER A 35 -23.49 -4.28 -5.65
N ALA A 36 -22.86 -3.14 -5.94
CA ALA A 36 -21.44 -3.05 -6.07
C ALA A 36 -20.88 -3.85 -4.89
N PRO A 37 -19.97 -4.81 -5.12
CA PRO A 37 -19.42 -5.59 -4.04
C PRO A 37 -18.98 -4.58 -2.98
N ALA A 38 -19.47 -4.75 -1.76
CA ALA A 38 -19.07 -3.92 -0.63
C ALA A 38 -17.55 -3.96 -0.64
N ALA A 39 -16.91 -2.87 -1.04
CA ALA A 39 -15.48 -2.73 -0.93
C ALA A 39 -15.21 -2.96 0.55
N GLU A 40 -14.51 -4.05 0.88
CA GLU A 40 -14.10 -4.29 2.26
C GLU A 40 -13.44 -3.02 2.75
N ALA A 41 -14.00 -2.45 3.82
CA ALA A 41 -13.51 -1.20 4.36
C ALA A 41 -12.04 -1.41 4.73
N ALA A 42 -11.16 -0.60 4.15
CA ALA A 42 -9.75 -0.59 4.53
C ALA A 42 -9.65 -0.45 6.06
N PRO A 43 -8.71 -1.14 6.72
CA PRO A 43 -8.61 -1.08 8.17
C PRO A 43 -8.40 0.35 8.63
N VAL A 44 -9.10 0.72 9.71
CA VAL A 44 -8.85 1.99 10.40
C VAL A 44 -7.45 1.94 11.00
N LEU A 45 -6.65 2.97 10.73
CA LEU A 45 -5.27 3.05 11.19
C LEU A 45 -5.10 4.11 12.28
N GLU A 46 -4.26 3.80 13.26
CA GLU A 46 -3.84 4.68 14.35
C GLU A 46 -2.35 4.99 14.22
N THR A 47 -2.02 6.29 14.21
CA THR A 47 -0.63 6.74 14.09
C THR A 47 0.11 6.55 15.41
N THR A 48 1.25 5.88 15.35
CA THR A 48 2.23 5.79 16.43
C THR A 48 3.49 6.56 16.02
N THR A 49 4.09 7.24 16.98
CA THR A 49 5.29 8.06 16.78
C THR A 49 6.41 7.52 17.64
N TYR A 50 7.57 7.23 17.04
CA TYR A 50 8.78 6.86 17.77
C TYR A 50 9.63 8.11 18.02
N ALA A 51 9.57 8.61 19.27
CA ALA A 51 10.25 9.83 19.69
C ALA A 51 10.08 10.98 18.67
N ASP A 52 11.15 11.69 18.33
CA ASP A 52 11.14 12.74 17.29
C ASP A 52 11.79 12.24 15.98
N LEU A 53 11.77 10.93 15.71
CA LEU A 53 12.43 10.35 14.53
C LEU A 53 11.46 10.09 13.38
N PHE A 54 10.38 9.35 13.64
CA PHE A 54 9.41 8.98 12.63
C PHE A 54 8.04 8.68 13.24
N SER A 55 7.02 8.67 12.37
CA SER A 55 5.70 8.12 12.67
C SER A 55 5.27 7.11 11.61
N ILE A 56 4.38 6.21 12.00
CA ILE A 56 3.78 5.20 11.15
C ILE A 56 2.43 4.80 11.74
N ALA A 57 1.47 4.40 10.90
CA ALA A 57 0.15 3.99 11.33
C ALA A 57 -0.05 2.48 11.24
N PHE A 58 -0.66 1.91 12.27
CA PHE A 58 -1.01 0.49 12.36
C PHE A 58 -2.52 0.32 12.48
N PRO A 59 -3.10 -0.84 12.10
CA PRO A 59 -4.51 -1.08 12.32
C PRO A 59 -4.89 -0.96 13.81
N THR A 60 -6.05 -0.36 14.08
CA THR A 60 -6.59 -0.22 15.44
C THR A 60 -6.60 -1.57 16.17
N GLY A 61 -6.15 -1.55 17.44
CA GLY A 61 -6.13 -2.73 18.31
C GLY A 61 -4.86 -3.58 18.22
N TRP A 62 -3.90 -3.23 17.35
CA TRP A 62 -2.58 -3.85 17.35
C TRP A 62 -1.79 -3.46 18.60
N GLN A 63 -0.99 -4.40 19.10
CA GLN A 63 -0.10 -4.15 20.22
C GLN A 63 1.20 -3.55 19.70
N VAL A 64 1.52 -2.32 20.13
CA VAL A 64 2.72 -1.61 19.71
C VAL A 64 3.71 -1.51 20.86
N SER A 65 4.98 -1.82 20.58
CA SER A 65 6.08 -1.76 21.53
C SER A 65 7.27 -1.03 20.92
N GLU A 66 7.83 -0.10 21.70
CA GLU A 66 9.06 0.60 21.36
C GLU A 66 10.25 -0.12 21.98
N GLN A 67 11.31 -0.29 21.21
CA GLN A 67 12.56 -0.83 21.72
C GLN A 67 13.43 0.31 22.27
N THR A 68 14.05 0.10 23.43
CA THR A 68 14.84 1.13 24.12
C THR A 68 16.32 1.13 23.70
N GLU A 69 16.81 0.02 23.16
CA GLU A 69 18.23 -0.15 22.81
C GLU A 69 18.56 0.23 21.35
N ALA A 70 17.53 0.35 20.51
CA ALA A 70 17.65 0.73 19.11
C ALA A 70 16.41 1.51 18.69
N PRO A 71 16.51 2.41 17.69
CA PRO A 71 15.37 3.14 17.15
C PRO A 71 14.47 2.18 16.34
N GLN A 72 13.70 1.37 17.06
CA GLN A 72 12.87 0.30 16.55
C GLN A 72 11.50 0.29 17.22
N LEU A 73 10.48 0.04 16.41
CA LEU A 73 9.11 -0.20 16.83
C LEU A 73 8.66 -1.56 16.31
N VAL A 74 7.98 -2.33 17.16
CA VAL A 74 7.35 -3.60 16.80
C VAL A 74 5.86 -3.53 17.08
N ALA A 75 5.05 -3.82 16.06
CA ALA A 75 3.60 -3.88 16.14
C ALA A 75 3.10 -5.28 15.79
N ASP A 76 2.27 -5.88 16.64
CA ASP A 76 1.76 -7.23 16.46
C ASP A 76 0.23 -7.23 16.42
N SER A 77 -0.35 -8.00 15.49
CA SER A 77 -1.79 -8.16 15.38
C SER A 77 -2.36 -9.14 16.42
N ALA A 78 -1.51 -9.83 17.21
CA ALA A 78 -1.94 -10.74 18.26
C ALA A 78 -2.84 -10.05 19.28
N GLY A 79 -4.06 -10.57 19.43
CA GLY A 79 -5.06 -10.02 20.35
C GLY A 79 -5.89 -8.87 19.78
N ALA A 80 -5.64 -8.41 18.54
CA ALA A 80 -6.50 -7.47 17.87
C ALA A 80 -7.84 -8.15 17.51
N SER A 81 -8.96 -7.50 17.86
CA SER A 81 -10.30 -7.96 17.48
C SER A 81 -10.57 -7.56 16.03
N GLY A 82 -10.22 -8.42 15.08
CA GLY A 82 -10.41 -8.19 13.65
C GLY A 82 -10.19 -9.44 12.80
N SER A 83 -10.65 -9.43 11.55
CA SER A 83 -10.54 -10.53 10.59
C SER A 83 -9.19 -10.59 9.86
N LEU A 84 -8.21 -9.76 10.24
CA LEU A 84 -6.90 -9.77 9.61
C LEU A 84 -6.11 -11.02 10.04
N PRO A 85 -5.36 -11.65 9.12
CA PRO A 85 -4.47 -12.74 9.48
C PRO A 85 -3.40 -12.26 10.48
N ALA A 86 -2.74 -13.22 11.14
CA ALA A 86 -1.63 -12.90 12.03
C ALA A 86 -0.51 -12.16 11.26
N MET A 87 -0.08 -11.04 11.82
CA MET A 87 0.94 -10.17 11.23
C MET A 87 1.81 -9.55 12.33
N ARG A 88 3.07 -9.32 11.99
CA ARG A 88 4.00 -8.54 12.80
C ARG A 88 4.71 -7.52 11.92
N THR A 89 4.71 -6.25 12.31
CA THR A 89 5.45 -5.19 11.60
C THR A 89 6.57 -4.67 12.48
N GLU A 90 7.77 -4.62 11.92
CA GLU A 90 8.95 -4.05 12.54
C GLU A 90 9.37 -2.82 11.75
N VAL A 91 9.60 -1.71 12.43
CA VAL A 91 10.17 -0.49 11.85
C VAL A 91 11.50 -0.23 12.52
N THR A 92 12.56 -0.10 11.74
CA THR A 92 13.91 0.20 12.23
C THR A 92 14.45 1.43 11.53
N TRP A 93 15.16 2.27 12.27
CA TRP A 93 15.90 3.40 11.72
C TRP A 93 17.40 3.15 11.78
N ARG A 94 18.11 3.35 10.67
CA ARG A 94 19.57 3.22 10.61
C ARG A 94 20.19 4.48 10.05
N GLU A 95 21.24 4.98 10.71
CA GLU A 95 22.09 6.07 10.22
C GLU A 95 23.08 5.58 9.16
N ALA A 96 22.55 4.99 8.09
CA ALA A 96 23.30 4.50 6.95
C ALA A 96 22.53 4.77 5.66
N PRO A 97 23.24 5.08 4.56
CA PRO A 97 22.59 5.36 3.28
C PRO A 97 21.90 4.10 2.72
N PRO A 98 20.88 4.26 1.88
CA PRO A 98 20.07 3.14 1.38
C PRO A 98 20.88 2.08 0.64
N ARG A 99 21.94 2.50 -0.06
CA ARG A 99 22.81 1.58 -0.80
C ARG A 99 23.47 0.54 0.12
N GLU A 100 23.86 0.95 1.32
CA GLU A 100 24.49 0.06 2.31
C GLU A 100 23.44 -0.85 2.94
N VAL A 101 22.36 -0.27 3.47
CA VAL A 101 21.30 -1.00 4.17
C VAL A 101 20.61 -2.01 3.27
N VAL A 102 20.25 -1.63 2.04
CA VAL A 102 19.63 -2.54 1.07
C VAL A 102 20.61 -3.63 0.64
N GLY A 103 21.88 -3.28 0.43
CA GLY A 103 22.92 -4.24 0.06
C GLY A 103 23.10 -5.33 1.11
N GLU A 104 23.29 -4.95 2.37
CA GLU A 104 23.38 -5.88 3.51
C GLU A 104 22.14 -6.76 3.65
N SER A 105 20.94 -6.17 3.48
CA SER A 105 19.70 -6.92 3.59
C SER A 105 19.57 -7.96 2.48
N LEU A 106 19.88 -7.62 1.23
CA LEU A 106 19.85 -8.59 0.12
C LEU A 106 20.87 -9.73 0.30
N GLU A 107 22.05 -9.44 0.86
CA GLU A 107 23.02 -10.47 1.22
C GLU A 107 22.48 -11.38 2.34
N SER A 108 21.84 -10.81 3.37
CA SER A 108 21.21 -11.57 4.45
C SER A 108 20.07 -12.46 3.94
N LEU A 109 19.18 -11.94 3.10
CA LEU A 109 18.09 -12.70 2.48
C LEU A 109 18.65 -13.90 1.70
N ARG A 110 19.73 -13.70 0.93
CA ARG A 110 20.40 -14.77 0.18
C ARG A 110 21.05 -15.80 1.11
N ALA A 111 21.73 -15.35 2.16
CA ALA A 111 22.38 -16.23 3.13
C ALA A 111 21.39 -17.13 3.88
N ASN A 112 20.18 -16.61 4.15
CA ASN A 112 19.10 -17.36 4.80
C ASN A 112 18.27 -18.22 3.82
N GLY A 113 18.55 -18.15 2.51
CA GLY A 113 17.82 -18.92 1.49
C GLY A 113 16.40 -18.41 1.20
N TYR A 114 16.09 -17.16 1.56
CA TYR A 114 14.79 -16.55 1.30
C TYR A 114 14.66 -16.13 -0.17
N THR A 115 13.43 -16.13 -0.68
CA THR A 115 13.15 -15.80 -2.07
C THR A 115 12.50 -14.43 -2.19
N VAL A 116 13.10 -13.52 -2.97
CA VAL A 116 12.43 -12.29 -3.39
C VAL A 116 11.48 -12.63 -4.54
N THR A 117 10.18 -12.57 -4.29
CA THR A 117 9.14 -12.93 -5.27
C THR A 117 8.72 -11.75 -6.15
N ARG A 118 8.80 -10.54 -5.60
CA ARG A 118 8.45 -9.30 -6.29
C ARG A 118 9.25 -8.14 -5.72
N TYR A 119 9.54 -7.15 -6.55
CA TYR A 119 10.06 -5.86 -6.12
C TYR A 119 9.42 -4.73 -6.92
N ASP A 120 9.32 -3.55 -6.32
CA ASP A 120 9.01 -2.30 -7.01
C ASP A 120 9.57 -1.08 -6.25
N ALA A 121 9.30 0.11 -6.78
CA ALA A 121 9.65 1.37 -6.15
C ALA A 121 8.42 2.29 -6.09
N VAL A 122 8.30 3.02 -4.99
CA VAL A 122 7.21 3.98 -4.76
C VAL A 122 7.74 5.24 -4.08
N THR A 123 6.90 6.27 -4.00
CA THR A 123 7.19 7.46 -3.20
C THR A 123 6.53 7.33 -1.82
N ILE A 124 7.32 7.44 -0.75
CA ILE A 124 6.89 7.48 0.65
C ILE A 124 7.64 8.64 1.31
N ASP A 125 6.96 9.47 2.10
CA ASP A 125 7.54 10.66 2.71
C ASP A 125 8.29 11.59 1.72
N GLY A 126 7.77 11.69 0.49
CA GLY A 126 8.38 12.50 -0.58
C GLY A 126 9.69 11.95 -1.15
N VAL A 127 10.17 10.79 -0.69
CA VAL A 127 11.40 10.13 -1.19
C VAL A 127 11.09 8.81 -1.88
N THR A 128 12.00 8.36 -2.77
CA THR A 128 11.88 7.04 -3.39
C THR A 128 12.18 5.95 -2.37
N ALA A 129 11.23 5.03 -2.20
CA ALA A 129 11.35 3.85 -1.38
C ALA A 129 11.34 2.59 -2.25
N VAL A 130 12.16 1.61 -1.88
CA VAL A 130 12.23 0.29 -2.55
C VAL A 130 11.41 -0.69 -1.75
N ARG A 131 10.60 -1.51 -2.41
CA ARG A 131 9.76 -2.52 -1.75
C ARG A 131 10.05 -3.90 -2.28
N LEU A 132 10.11 -4.88 -1.38
CA LEU A 132 10.40 -6.28 -1.66
C LEU A 132 9.31 -7.16 -1.03
N TRP A 133 8.84 -8.15 -1.77
CA TRP A 133 8.05 -9.26 -1.23
C TRP A 133 8.95 -10.48 -1.14
N ILE A 134 8.95 -11.09 0.04
CA ILE A 134 9.81 -12.20 0.41
C ILE A 134 8.92 -13.40 0.76
N SER A 135 9.34 -14.59 0.34
CA SER A 135 8.75 -15.86 0.75
C SER A 135 9.80 -16.88 1.17
N GLY A 136 9.34 -17.94 1.82
CA GLY A 136 10.21 -19.04 2.27
C GLY A 136 10.88 -18.78 3.61
N ILE A 137 10.32 -17.89 4.44
CA ILE A 137 10.79 -17.67 5.81
C ILE A 137 10.35 -18.86 6.66
N PRO A 138 11.26 -19.58 7.35
CA PRO A 138 10.93 -20.78 8.09
C PRO A 138 10.35 -20.46 9.48
N GLU A 139 9.18 -19.84 9.55
CA GLU A 139 8.49 -19.51 10.81
C GLU A 139 6.95 -19.54 10.62
N ALA A 140 6.20 -19.16 11.67
CA ALA A 140 4.74 -19.05 11.62
C ALA A 140 4.23 -18.02 10.60
N LEU A 141 5.08 -17.08 10.19
CA LEU A 141 4.82 -16.04 9.19
C LEU A 141 5.79 -16.22 8.01
N PRO A 142 5.45 -17.05 7.00
CA PRO A 142 6.39 -17.48 5.98
C PRO A 142 6.66 -16.43 4.89
N ASN A 143 5.95 -15.31 4.93
CA ASN A 143 6.08 -14.21 3.97
C ASN A 143 6.48 -12.92 4.69
N ALA A 144 7.19 -12.04 3.98
CA ALA A 144 7.45 -10.70 4.45
C ALA A 144 7.34 -9.67 3.33
N PHE A 145 6.88 -8.48 3.70
CA PHE A 145 6.88 -7.30 2.86
C PHE A 145 7.84 -6.29 3.47
N ILE A 146 8.88 -5.89 2.74
CA ILE A 146 9.93 -5.00 3.23
C ILE A 146 9.92 -3.72 2.41
N THR A 147 9.88 -2.57 3.07
CA THR A 147 10.07 -1.25 2.46
C THR A 147 11.31 -0.59 3.04
N TYR A 148 12.20 -0.12 2.15
CA TYR A 148 13.33 0.75 2.51
C TYR A 148 13.01 2.18 2.09
N VAL A 149 12.81 3.07 3.06
CA VAL A 149 12.62 4.51 2.81
C VAL A 149 13.96 5.20 2.98
N GLY A 150 14.50 5.69 1.87
CA GLY A 150 15.89 6.13 1.81
C GLY A 150 16.10 7.64 1.88
N TYR A 151 16.94 8.08 2.82
CA TYR A 151 17.42 9.45 2.96
C TYR A 151 18.92 9.53 2.65
N PRO A 152 19.51 10.72 2.45
CA PRO A 152 20.92 10.86 2.10
C PRO A 152 21.89 10.18 3.08
N THR A 153 21.55 10.18 4.38
CA THR A 153 22.41 9.67 5.46
C THR A 153 21.73 8.63 6.35
N ALA A 154 20.50 8.22 6.02
CA ALA A 154 19.72 7.33 6.86
C ALA A 154 18.73 6.51 6.03
N THR A 155 18.29 5.39 6.59
CA THR A 155 17.30 4.51 5.97
C THR A 155 16.35 4.01 7.04
N ALA A 156 15.04 4.16 6.80
CA ALA A 156 14.03 3.44 7.56
C ALA A 156 13.71 2.12 6.86
N THR A 157 13.72 1.02 7.61
CA THR A 157 13.30 -0.30 7.11
C THR A 157 12.02 -0.70 7.81
N ILE A 158 10.96 -0.92 7.04
CA ILE A 158 9.66 -1.38 7.51
C ILE A 158 9.48 -2.80 7.01
N THR A 159 9.35 -3.77 7.90
CA THR A 159 9.18 -5.19 7.55
C THR A 159 7.89 -5.71 8.18
N SER A 160 6.90 -6.04 7.37
CA SER A 160 5.70 -6.75 7.82
C SER A 160 5.82 -8.24 7.47
N TYR A 161 5.87 -9.10 8.49
CA TYR A 161 5.76 -10.55 8.37
C TYR A 161 4.29 -10.95 8.41
N TYR A 162 3.90 -11.91 7.59
CA TYR A 162 2.51 -12.37 7.50
C TYR A 162 2.39 -13.85 7.09
N GLY A 163 1.27 -14.45 7.52
CA GLY A 163 0.87 -15.83 7.28
C GLY A 163 0.38 -16.07 5.85
N ASP A 164 -0.95 -16.10 5.72
CA ASP A 164 -1.63 -16.35 4.45
C ASP A 164 -1.66 -15.13 3.53
N THR A 165 -1.54 -15.39 2.23
CA THR A 165 -1.71 -14.42 1.15
C THR A 165 -3.15 -14.41 0.66
N THR A 166 -4.13 -14.24 1.56
CA THR A 166 -5.50 -13.96 1.11
C THR A 166 -5.48 -12.66 0.30
N ASN A 167 -6.41 -12.50 -0.65
CA ASN A 167 -6.41 -11.40 -1.62
C ASN A 167 -6.48 -9.99 -0.97
N ASP A 168 -6.73 -9.92 0.34
CA ASP A 168 -7.03 -8.69 1.06
C ASP A 168 -5.85 -8.16 1.90
N ILE A 169 -4.70 -8.86 1.92
CA ILE A 169 -3.54 -8.46 2.73
C ILE A 169 -2.72 -7.33 2.10
N ASP A 170 -2.59 -7.32 0.77
CA ASP A 170 -1.80 -6.34 0.04
C ASP A 170 -2.26 -4.90 0.28
N PRO A 171 -3.57 -4.57 0.24
CA PRO A 171 -4.05 -3.23 0.60
C PRO A 171 -3.64 -2.80 2.01
N VAL A 172 -3.69 -3.71 2.99
CA VAL A 172 -3.32 -3.44 4.39
C VAL A 172 -1.82 -3.18 4.52
N LEU A 173 -0.99 -4.07 3.96
CA LEU A 173 0.46 -3.92 3.90
C LEU A 173 0.87 -2.58 3.27
N ASN A 174 0.24 -2.25 2.14
CA ASN A 174 0.49 -0.99 1.45
C ASN A 174 0.05 0.22 2.29
N ALA A 175 -1.09 0.16 2.97
CA ALA A 175 -1.57 1.26 3.80
C ALA A 175 -0.64 1.52 4.99
N ILE A 176 -0.21 0.46 5.70
CA ILE A 176 0.75 0.55 6.81
C ILE A 176 2.06 1.15 6.31
N HIS A 177 2.70 0.56 5.29
CA HIS A 177 4.02 0.98 4.85
C HIS A 177 4.03 2.40 4.27
N ARG A 178 2.96 2.83 3.58
CA ARG A 178 2.85 4.17 3.00
C ARG A 178 2.53 5.26 4.03
N SER A 179 2.04 4.88 5.21
CA SER A 179 1.77 5.83 6.30
C SER A 179 3.04 6.35 6.98
N PHE A 180 4.20 5.75 6.69
CA PHE A 180 5.47 6.18 7.24
C PHE A 180 5.80 7.62 6.86
N ALA A 181 6.18 8.41 7.85
CA ALA A 181 6.68 9.76 7.69
C ALA A 181 7.88 10.00 8.62
N ARG A 182 8.91 10.67 8.12
CA ARG A 182 10.00 11.13 8.98
C ARG A 182 9.52 12.35 9.77
N SER A 183 9.81 12.37 11.06
CA SER A 183 9.60 13.56 11.87
C SER A 183 10.57 14.65 11.39
N GLN A 184 10.04 15.80 10.98
CA GLN A 184 10.89 16.94 10.70
C GLN A 184 11.36 17.52 12.03
N SER A 185 12.66 17.51 12.27
CA SER A 185 13.25 18.33 13.32
C SER A 185 12.91 19.77 12.99
N THR A 186 11.94 20.35 13.70
CA THR A 186 11.66 21.78 13.58
C THR A 186 12.86 22.48 14.20
N SER A 187 13.85 22.84 13.39
CA SER A 187 14.90 23.76 13.83
C SER A 187 14.21 25.05 14.24
N ALA A 188 14.02 25.24 15.54
CA ALA A 188 13.59 26.52 16.10
C ALA A 188 14.56 27.59 15.56
N ALA A 189 14.04 28.49 14.73
CA ALA A 189 14.79 29.67 14.35
C ALA A 189 15.18 30.42 15.62
N PRO A 190 16.44 30.88 15.78
CA PRO A 190 16.81 31.69 16.92
C PRO A 190 15.95 32.95 16.89
N GLN A 191 15.10 33.10 17.89
CA GLN A 191 14.35 34.32 18.15
C GLN A 191 15.41 35.39 18.47
N ALA A 192 15.62 36.31 17.53
CA ALA A 192 16.48 37.46 17.75
C ALA A 192 15.84 38.33 18.84
N ASP A 193 16.61 38.59 19.89
CA ASP A 193 16.30 39.54 20.97
C ASP A 193 16.10 40.97 20.46
#